data_AF-A0A534YMJ6-F1
#
_entry.id   AF-A0A534YMJ6-F1
#
_cell.length_a   1.000
_cell.length_b   1.000
_cell.length_c   1.000
_cell.angle_alpha   90.00
_cell.angle_beta   90.00
_cell.angle_gamma   90.00
#
_symmetry.space_group_name_H-M   'P 1'
#
loop_
_entity.id
_entity.type
_entity.pdbx_description
1 polymer ?
#
loop_
_entity_poly.entity_id
_entity_poly.type
_entity_poly.pdbx_seq_one_letter_code
_entity_poly.pdbx_strand_id
1 'polypeptide(L)' 'FMCGTAAEITPVREVDDRRIGAGEMGPLTKEIQSVFFRAVRGQEPRYAEWLTTI' A
#
# COMPACT_ATOMS: atom_id res chain seq x y z
N PHE A 1 3.58 -5.11 6.49
CA PHE A 1 2.98 -5.13 5.14
C PHE A 1 4.07 -5.49 4.15
N MET A 2 3.70 -6.01 2.98
CA MET A 2 4.62 -6.30 1.88
C MET A 2 4.38 -5.31 0.74
N CYS A 3 5.37 -5.13 -0.13
CA CYS A 3 5.25 -4.34 -1.34
C CYS A 3 5.79 -5.08 -2.59
N GLY A 4 5.24 -4.76 -3.76
CA GLY A 4 5.73 -5.25 -5.05
C GLY A 4 4.80 -4.84 -6.20
N THR A 5 5.26 -4.87 -7.44
CA THR A 5 4.42 -4.41 -8.58
C THR A 5 3.11 -5.17 -8.70
N ALA A 6 3.13 -6.49 -8.48
CA ALA A 6 1.91 -7.31 -8.49
C ALA A 6 1.15 -7.29 -7.14
N ALA A 7 1.87 -7.14 -6.03
CA ALA A 7 1.31 -7.18 -4.68
C ALA A 7 0.89 -5.81 -4.14
N GLU A 8 1.21 -4.74 -4.86
CA GLU A 8 0.99 -3.34 -4.50
C GLU A 8 1.47 -3.04 -3.08
N ILE A 9 0.58 -2.59 -2.19
CA ILE A 9 0.81 -2.53 -0.75
C ILE A 9 -0.17 -3.50 -0.09
N THR A 10 0.33 -4.68 0.32
CA THR A 10 -0.51 -5.74 0.90
C THR A 10 -0.29 -5.84 2.42
N PRO A 11 -1.35 -5.73 3.26
CA PRO A 11 -1.23 -5.91 4.70
C PRO A 11 -0.86 -7.36 5.07
N VAL A 12 -0.02 -7.51 6.09
CA VAL A 12 0.32 -8.82 6.68
C VAL A 12 -0.25 -8.85 8.09
N ARG A 13 -1.20 -9.76 8.34
CA ARG A 13 -1.89 -9.88 9.64
C ARG A 13 -1.22 -10.83 10.62
N GLU A 14 -0.37 -11.73 10.13
CA GLU A 14 0.19 -12.84 10.90
C GLU A 14 1.46 -13.37 10.23
N VAL A 15 2.43 -13.80 11.03
CA VAL A 15 3.67 -14.47 10.59
C VAL A 15 3.98 -15.59 11.58
N ASP A 16 4.25 -16.81 11.10
CA ASP A 16 4.59 -17.97 11.94
C ASP A 16 3.60 -18.19 13.10
N ASP A 17 2.30 -18.23 12.78
CA ASP A 17 1.18 -18.36 13.73
C ASP A 17 1.13 -17.27 14.82
N ARG A 18 1.87 -16.17 14.64
CA ARG A 18 1.90 -15.01 15.55
C ARG A 18 1.18 -13.84 14.92
N ARG A 19 0.07 -13.44 15.54
CA ARG A 19 -0.73 -12.31 15.12
C ARG A 19 0.06 -11.01 15.25
N ILE A 20 0.05 -10.18 14.21
CA ILE A 20 0.64 -8.85 14.22
C ILE A 20 -0.42 -7.86 14.72
N GLY A 21 -0.21 -7.26 15.89
CA GLY A 21 -1.15 -6.30 16.49
C GLY A 21 -2.55 -6.91 16.66
N ALA A 22 -3.57 -6.25 16.11
CA ALA A 22 -4.95 -6.73 16.17
C ALA A 22 -5.26 -7.89 15.19
N GLY A 23 -4.34 -8.25 14.29
CA GLY A 23 -4.59 -9.25 13.24
C GLY A 23 -5.39 -8.72 12.06
N GLU A 24 -5.45 -7.40 11.93
CA GLU A 24 -6.12 -6.69 10.84
C GLU A 24 -5.15 -5.68 10.21
N MET A 25 -5.57 -5.01 9.14
CA MET A 25 -4.78 -3.95 8.54
C MET A 25 -4.62 -2.77 9.51
N GLY A 26 -3.39 -2.48 9.89
CA GLY A 26 -3.08 -1.33 10.75
C GLY A 26 -3.32 0.03 10.06
N PRO A 27 -3.55 1.10 10.85
CA PRO A 27 -3.88 2.43 10.33
C PRO A 27 -2.78 2.99 9.42
N LEU A 28 -1.51 2.79 9.76
CA LEU A 28 -0.38 3.25 8.95
C LEU A 28 -0.30 2.52 7.59
N THR A 29 -0.57 1.21 7.57
CA THR A 29 -0.60 0.45 6.30
C THR A 29 -1.72 0.94 5.40
N LYS A 30 -2.89 1.24 5.98
CA LYS A 30 -4.03 1.80 5.26
C LYS A 30 -3.72 3.18 4.67
N GLU A 31 -3.05 4.04 5.42
CA GLU A 31 -2.66 5.37 4.95
C GLU A 31 -1.68 5.28 3.77
N ILE A 32 -0.63 4.47 3.90
CA ILE A 32 0.36 4.25 2.84
C ILE A 32 -0.31 3.64 1.59
N GLN A 33 -1.17 2.63 1.77
CA GLN A 33 -1.90 2.00 0.67
C GLN A 33 -2.81 3.01 -0.05
N SER A 34 -3.51 3.87 0.69
CA SER A 34 -4.35 4.93 0.11
C SER A 34 -3.55 5.91 -0.73
N VAL A 35 -2.41 6.38 -0.22
CA VAL A 35 -1.51 7.28 -0.96
C VAL A 35 -0.95 6.59 -2.21
N PHE A 36 -0.53 5.33 -2.09
CA PHE A 36 -0.05 4.54 -3.23
C PHE A 36 -1.09 4.45 -4.35
N PHE A 37 -2.33 4.07 -4.03
CA PHE A 37 -3.39 3.94 -5.02
C PHE A 37 -3.76 5.28 -5.67
N ARG A 38 -3.72 6.37 -4.92
CA ARG A 38 -3.91 7.71 -5.48
C ARG A 38 -2.76 8.08 -6.43
N ALA A 39 -1.51 7.79 -6.05
CA ALA A 39 -0.33 8.06 -6.86
C ALA A 39 -0.39 7.34 -8.21
N VAL A 40 -0.59 6.02 -8.21
CA VAL A 40 -0.58 5.22 -9.45
C VAL A 40 -1.77 5.49 -10.37
N ARG A 41 -2.85 6.09 -9.85
CA ARG A 41 -4.03 6.52 -10.63
C ARG A 41 -3.97 8.00 -11.05
N GLY A 42 -2.87 8.71 -10.76
CA GLY A 42 -2.69 10.13 -11.11
C GLY A 42 -3.52 11.08 -10.27
N GLN A 43 -4.00 10.64 -9.11
CA GLN A 43 -4.81 11.43 -8.16
C GLN A 43 -3.97 12.06 -7.04
N GLU A 44 -2.65 12.02 -7.17
CA GLU A 44 -1.69 12.64 -6.26
C GLU A 44 -0.68 13.47 -7.07
N PRO A 45 -0.87 14.80 -7.17
CA PRO A 45 -0.01 15.68 -7.98
C PRO A 45 1.47 15.60 -7.60
N ARG A 46 1.78 15.31 -6.34
CA ARG A 46 3.16 15.12 -5.85
C ARG A 46 3.92 14.04 -6.63
N TYR A 47 3.22 13.07 -7.22
CA TYR A 47 3.82 11.92 -7.92
C TYR A 47 3.45 11.87 -9.41
N ALA A 48 2.97 12.97 -9.98
CA ALA A 48 2.56 13.02 -11.38
C ALA A 48 3.68 12.59 -12.34
N GLU A 49 4.93 12.88 -12.01
CA GLU A 49 6.12 12.52 -12.80
C GLU A 49 6.37 11.00 -12.92
N TRP A 50 5.73 10.16 -12.10
CA TRP A 50 5.85 8.70 -12.20
C TRP A 50 5.00 8.08 -13.31
N LEU A 51 4.02 8.83 -13.84
CA LEU A 51 3.07 8.32 -14.82
C LEU A 51 3.44 8.78 -16.22
N THR A 52 3.49 7.83 -17.15
CA THR A 52 3.65 8.11 -18.59
C THR A 52 2.33 7.83 -19.29
N THR A 53 1.73 8.85 -19.89
CA THR A 53 0.53 8.71 -20.73
C THR A 53 0.88 7.98 -22.02
N ILE A 54 0.11 6.95 -22.37
CA ILE A 54 0.24 6.15 -23.60
C ILE A 54 -0.87 6.45 -24.59
#